data_AF-A0A359F605-F1
#
_entry.id   AF-A0A359F605-F1
#
_cell.length_a   1.000
_cell.length_b   1.000
_cell.length_c   1.000
_cell.angle_alpha   90.00
_cell.angle_beta   90.00
_cell.angle_gamma   90.00
#
_symmetry.space_group_name_H-M   'P 1'
#
loop_
_entity.id
_entity.type
_entity.pdbx_description
1 polymer ?
#
loop_
_entity_poly.entity_id
_entity_poly.type
_entity_poly.pdbx_seq_one_letter_code
_entity_poly.pdbx_strand_id
1 'polypeptide(L)'
;MISGGPPPLALPAVVSRRKQLAPAVAAASLVLGLGGLGFGLAANLRADSIEERLSTVEKSQQTAGVVEAASSPASTALSAENADAARTEIRTAFANVYTGVLPIEERLAYIDDPSGIGPVLSALSTGPAAPLALSSRVAVDRITFESANDATVRYTVTIYGSPPAAGRQGLATRVDGAWKVSRATVCADLAGLGFGCT
;
A
#
# COMPACT_ATOMS: atom_id res chain seq x y z
N MET A 1 64.14 2.06 -2.09
CA MET A 1 63.38 3.23 -1.60
C MET A 1 61.92 2.81 -1.46
N ILE A 2 61.45 2.84 -0.20
CA ILE A 2 60.06 2.88 0.30
C ILE A 2 58.98 1.96 -0.30
N SER A 3 58.72 0.89 0.45
CA SER A 3 57.48 0.10 0.49
C SER A 3 56.37 0.92 1.15
N GLY A 4 55.23 1.09 0.48
CA GLY A 4 54.05 1.80 0.99
C GLY A 4 52.90 0.83 1.23
N GLY A 5 52.74 0.37 2.47
CA GLY A 5 51.55 -0.38 2.91
C GLY A 5 50.43 0.58 3.33
N PRO A 6 49.14 0.19 3.16
CA PRO A 6 48.01 1.01 3.61
C PRO A 6 47.84 0.97 5.14
N PRO A 7 47.33 2.04 5.78
CA PRO A 7 47.07 2.07 7.21
C PRO A 7 45.81 1.24 7.58
N PRO A 8 45.76 0.62 8.78
CA PRO A 8 44.56 -0.04 9.27
C PRO A 8 43.56 0.99 9.79
N LEU A 9 42.33 0.96 9.27
CA LEU A 9 41.22 1.75 9.84
C LEU A 9 40.56 0.96 10.97
N ALA A 10 40.54 1.59 12.15
CA ALA A 10 40.00 1.07 13.39
C ALA A 10 38.47 0.99 13.36
N LEU A 11 37.93 -0.11 13.90
CA LEU A 11 36.51 -0.32 14.16
C LEU A 11 36.07 0.48 15.40
N PRO A 12 34.95 1.21 15.37
CA PRO A 12 34.32 1.67 16.60
C PRO A 12 33.55 0.51 17.27
N ALA A 13 33.97 0.17 18.48
CA ALA A 13 33.21 -0.66 19.40
C ALA A 13 31.94 0.09 19.83
N VAL A 14 30.76 -0.41 19.44
CA VAL A 14 29.48 0.05 20.00
C VAL A 14 28.94 -0.98 20.98
N VAL A 15 28.75 -0.47 22.18
CA VAL A 15 28.41 -1.10 23.45
C VAL A 15 27.12 -1.93 23.38
N SER A 16 27.20 -3.17 23.86
CA SER A 16 26.07 -4.00 24.27
C SER A 16 25.32 -3.35 25.45
N ARG A 17 24.01 -3.13 25.31
CA ARG A 17 23.10 -3.06 26.47
C ARG A 17 22.17 -4.27 26.47
N ARG A 18 22.44 -5.21 27.38
CA ARG A 18 21.52 -6.27 27.76
C ARG A 18 20.45 -5.71 28.71
N LYS A 19 19.21 -6.14 28.46
CA LYS A 19 18.08 -6.43 29.37
C LYS A 19 17.60 -5.33 30.34
N GLN A 20 16.28 -5.13 30.40
CA GLN A 20 15.41 -5.34 31.59
C GLN A 20 13.93 -5.23 31.14
N LEU A 21 13.17 -6.34 31.18
CA LEU A 21 12.16 -6.76 32.19
C LEU A 21 10.75 -6.15 32.00
N ALA A 22 9.75 -7.03 31.86
CA ALA A 22 8.30 -6.76 31.86
C ALA A 22 7.80 -6.38 33.27
N PRO A 23 6.59 -5.79 33.41
CA PRO A 23 5.40 -6.62 33.69
C PRO A 23 4.08 -6.14 33.04
N ALA A 24 3.13 -7.07 33.00
CA ALA A 24 1.74 -6.89 32.57
C ALA A 24 0.93 -6.02 33.56
N VAL A 25 -0.05 -5.26 33.04
CA VAL A 25 -1.20 -4.79 33.83
C VAL A 25 -2.47 -5.03 33.01
N ALA A 26 -3.32 -5.90 33.52
CA ALA A 26 -4.69 -6.08 33.11
C ALA A 26 -5.56 -4.95 33.71
N ALA A 27 -6.48 -4.40 32.93
CA ALA A 27 -7.60 -3.63 33.46
C ALA A 27 -8.84 -3.95 32.62
N ALA A 28 -9.74 -4.71 33.24
CA ALA A 28 -11.10 -4.93 32.79
C ALA A 28 -11.95 -3.70 33.15
N SER A 29 -12.76 -3.20 32.22
CA SER A 29 -13.85 -2.28 32.53
C SER A 29 -15.13 -2.82 31.92
N LEU A 30 -15.98 -3.29 32.83
CA LEU A 30 -17.36 -3.72 32.67
C LEU A 30 -18.23 -2.47 32.39
N VAL A 31 -18.99 -2.43 31.29
CA VAL A 31 -20.08 -1.45 31.12
C VAL A 31 -21.40 -2.21 31.06
N LEU A 32 -22.22 -1.92 32.08
CA LEU A 32 -23.57 -2.43 32.28
C LEU A 32 -24.49 -2.04 31.12
N GLY A 33 -25.29 -3.01 30.66
CA GLY A 33 -26.43 -2.75 29.80
C GLY A 33 -27.62 -2.16 30.55
N LEU A 34 -28.57 -1.62 29.78
CA LEU A 34 -30.03 -1.65 30.00
C LEU A 34 -30.70 -0.76 28.94
N GLY A 35 -31.55 -1.36 28.11
CA GLY A 35 -32.35 -0.64 27.11
C GLY A 35 -33.06 -1.59 26.17
N GLY A 36 -34.03 -2.35 26.71
CA GLY A 36 -34.93 -3.19 25.93
C GLY A 36 -36.07 -2.41 25.27
N LEU A 37 -37.05 -3.18 24.75
CA LEU A 37 -38.27 -2.83 24.00
C LEU A 37 -38.00 -2.82 22.47
N GLY A 38 -38.30 -3.86 21.70
CA GLY A 38 -39.46 -4.74 21.76
C GLY A 38 -40.58 -4.17 20.89
N PHE A 39 -40.61 -4.52 19.59
CA PHE A 39 -41.81 -4.44 18.75
C PHE A 39 -41.71 -5.53 17.69
N GLY A 40 -42.40 -6.65 17.94
CA GLY A 40 -42.89 -7.51 16.88
C GLY A 40 -44.28 -7.01 16.48
N LEU A 41 -44.52 -6.83 15.17
CA LEU A 41 -45.87 -6.82 14.63
C LEU A 41 -45.87 -7.30 13.17
N ALA A 42 -46.92 -8.03 12.85
CA ALA A 42 -47.10 -8.95 11.75
C ALA A 42 -47.14 -8.32 10.34
N ALA A 43 -46.88 -9.18 9.35
CA ALA A 43 -47.18 -8.93 7.95
C ALA A 43 -48.68 -8.66 7.74
N ASN A 44 -49.02 -7.61 6.97
CA ASN A 44 -50.24 -7.50 6.16
C ASN A 44 -50.02 -6.45 5.06
N LEU A 45 -50.14 -6.87 3.80
CA LEU A 45 -50.15 -6.01 2.61
C LEU A 45 -51.34 -5.04 2.65
N ARG A 46 -51.10 -3.75 2.39
CA ARG A 46 -51.97 -2.89 1.56
C ARG A 46 -51.12 -1.82 0.88
N ALA A 47 -51.17 -1.80 -0.44
CA ALA A 47 -50.77 -0.66 -1.25
C ALA A 47 -51.80 0.46 -1.03
N ASP A 48 -51.35 1.66 -0.66
CA ASP A 48 -51.88 2.93 -1.16
C ASP A 48 -50.99 4.11 -0.71
N SER A 49 -50.82 5.08 -1.60
CA SER A 49 -50.30 6.44 -1.38
C SER A 49 -48.78 6.68 -1.30
N ILE A 50 -48.12 6.63 -2.46
CA ILE A 50 -46.87 7.36 -2.76
C ILE A 50 -47.26 8.65 -3.51
N GLU A 51 -47.99 9.57 -2.88
CA GLU A 51 -48.40 10.84 -3.54
C GLU A 51 -48.21 12.10 -2.66
N GLU A 52 -47.73 11.99 -1.41
CA GLU A 52 -47.71 13.16 -0.49
C GLU A 52 -46.31 13.56 0.03
N ARG A 53 -45.24 13.17 -0.67
CA ARG A 53 -43.85 13.48 -0.26
C ARG A 53 -43.08 14.38 -1.23
N LEU A 54 -43.68 14.80 -2.35
CA LEU A 54 -43.04 15.72 -3.30
C LEU A 54 -43.18 17.21 -2.93
N SER A 55 -44.13 17.58 -2.08
CA SER A 55 -44.42 19.00 -1.79
C SER A 55 -43.57 19.64 -0.69
N THR A 56 -42.66 18.89 -0.05
CA THR A 56 -41.80 19.39 1.05
C THR A 56 -40.31 19.49 0.69
N VAL A 57 -39.89 19.08 -0.51
CA VAL A 57 -38.46 19.12 -0.89
C VAL A 57 -38.04 20.47 -1.49
N GLU A 58 -38.98 21.28 -1.97
CA GLU A 58 -38.66 22.52 -2.71
C GLU A 58 -38.45 23.76 -1.82
N LYS A 59 -38.83 23.71 -0.53
CA LYS A 59 -38.81 24.87 0.37
C LYS A 59 -37.80 24.76 1.51
N SER A 60 -36.58 24.33 1.21
CA SER A 60 -35.44 24.46 2.14
C SER A 60 -34.11 24.80 1.48
N GLN A 61 -34.07 24.97 0.15
CA GLN A 61 -32.90 25.49 -0.57
C GLN A 61 -32.99 27.00 -0.82
N GLN A 62 -33.38 27.79 0.18
CA GLN A 62 -33.13 29.23 0.08
C GLN A 62 -33.11 29.91 1.45
N THR A 63 -31.95 29.87 2.09
CA THR A 63 -31.43 31.01 2.86
C THR A 63 -29.91 30.87 2.88
N ALA A 64 -29.25 31.75 2.13
CA ALA A 64 -27.81 31.92 2.10
C ALA A 64 -27.28 32.35 3.47
N GLY A 65 -26.13 31.80 3.86
CA GLY A 65 -25.40 32.21 5.06
C GLY A 65 -23.96 31.72 4.98
N VAL A 66 -23.08 32.62 4.58
CA VAL A 66 -21.66 32.45 4.32
C VAL A 66 -20.90 31.89 5.52
N VAL A 67 -20.18 30.78 5.33
CA VAL A 67 -18.78 30.70 5.77
C VAL A 67 -17.98 30.18 4.59
N GLU A 68 -17.16 31.07 4.02
CA GLU A 68 -15.99 30.66 3.29
C GLU A 68 -15.05 30.04 4.32
N ALA A 69 -15.33 28.78 4.67
CA ALA A 69 -14.37 27.95 5.35
C ALA A 69 -13.20 27.86 4.38
N ALA A 70 -12.08 28.47 4.75
CA ALA A 70 -10.80 28.12 4.19
C ALA A 70 -10.71 26.60 4.24
N SER A 71 -10.93 25.95 3.10
CA SER A 71 -10.69 24.53 2.89
C SER A 71 -9.20 24.34 3.10
N SER A 72 -8.78 24.21 4.36
CA SER A 72 -7.62 23.39 4.66
C SER A 72 -7.84 22.10 3.89
N PRO A 73 -6.89 21.65 3.06
CA PRO A 73 -7.03 20.35 2.44
C PRO A 73 -7.18 19.38 3.59
N ALA A 74 -8.40 18.85 3.78
CA ALA A 74 -8.61 17.74 4.67
C ALA A 74 -7.72 16.66 4.09
N SER A 75 -6.56 16.44 4.71
CA SER A 75 -5.78 15.24 4.50
C SER A 75 -6.73 14.14 4.93
N THR A 76 -7.41 13.53 3.97
CA THR A 76 -8.37 12.47 4.22
C THR A 76 -7.56 11.31 4.76
N ALA A 77 -7.41 11.25 6.08
CA ALA A 77 -6.66 10.20 6.71
C ALA A 77 -7.36 8.87 6.40
N LEU A 78 -6.59 7.86 6.00
CA LEU A 78 -7.10 6.49 5.88
C LEU A 78 -7.56 6.01 7.26
N SER A 79 -8.80 5.52 7.32
CA SER A 79 -9.28 4.81 8.51
C SER A 79 -8.49 3.51 8.72
N ALA A 80 -8.48 3.00 9.95
CA ALA A 80 -7.69 1.80 10.29
C ALA A 80 -8.10 0.56 9.49
N GLU A 81 -9.40 0.31 9.33
CA GLU A 81 -9.94 -0.83 8.57
C GLU A 81 -9.56 -0.73 7.08
N ASN A 82 -9.69 0.47 6.49
CA ASN A 82 -9.26 0.72 5.12
C ASN A 82 -7.74 0.58 4.97
N ALA A 83 -6.96 0.91 6.00
CA ALA A 83 -5.51 0.77 5.99
C ALA A 83 -5.07 -0.69 5.98
N ASP A 84 -5.74 -1.61 6.68
CA ASP A 84 -5.40 -3.04 6.65
C ASP A 84 -5.75 -3.71 5.32
N ALA A 85 -6.91 -3.37 4.74
CA ALA A 85 -7.27 -3.78 3.38
C ALA A 85 -6.23 -3.27 2.37
N ALA A 86 -5.91 -1.97 2.43
CA ALA A 86 -4.91 -1.35 1.56
C ALA A 86 -3.52 -1.99 1.70
N ARG A 87 -3.07 -2.33 2.92
CA ARG A 87 -1.80 -3.05 3.12
C ARG A 87 -1.80 -4.41 2.42
N THR A 88 -2.91 -5.13 2.46
CA THR A 88 -3.06 -6.43 1.80
C THR A 88 -3.02 -6.29 0.28
N GLU A 89 -3.72 -5.30 -0.26
CA GLU A 89 -3.68 -4.99 -1.70
C GLU A 89 -2.28 -4.59 -2.16
N ILE A 90 -1.59 -3.70 -1.45
CA ILE A 90 -0.22 -3.29 -1.77
C ILE A 90 0.73 -4.50 -1.76
N ARG A 91 0.64 -5.39 -0.77
CA ARG A 91 1.46 -6.62 -0.72
C ARG A 91 1.20 -7.50 -1.94
N THR A 92 -0.05 -7.66 -2.34
CA THR A 92 -0.45 -8.43 -3.52
C THR A 92 0.08 -7.78 -4.80
N ALA A 93 -0.06 -6.46 -4.95
CA ALA A 93 0.44 -5.73 -6.11
C ALA A 93 1.96 -5.91 -6.26
N PHE A 94 2.73 -5.71 -5.19
CA PHE A 94 4.17 -5.97 -5.21
C PHE A 94 4.47 -7.44 -5.57
N ALA A 95 3.82 -8.41 -4.92
CA ALA A 95 4.05 -9.82 -5.22
C ALA A 95 3.82 -10.16 -6.70
N ASN A 96 2.75 -9.60 -7.29
CA ASN A 96 2.36 -9.88 -8.66
C ASN A 96 3.21 -9.11 -9.69
N VAL A 97 3.69 -7.90 -9.40
CA VAL A 97 4.61 -7.21 -10.32
C VAL A 97 5.96 -7.94 -10.44
N TYR A 98 6.49 -8.44 -9.32
CA TYR A 98 7.85 -8.98 -9.25
C TYR A 98 7.95 -10.50 -9.37
N THR A 99 6.83 -11.21 -9.48
CA THR A 99 6.87 -12.65 -9.73
C THR A 99 7.24 -12.96 -11.18
N GLY A 100 8.13 -13.92 -11.35
CA GLY A 100 8.45 -14.50 -12.65
C GLY A 100 7.45 -15.56 -13.15
N VAL A 101 6.35 -15.78 -12.43
CA VAL A 101 5.38 -16.84 -12.73
C VAL A 101 4.16 -16.34 -13.51
N LEU A 102 3.73 -15.10 -13.25
CA LEU A 102 2.57 -14.53 -13.95
C LEU A 102 2.95 -14.06 -15.37
N PRO A 103 2.04 -14.18 -16.34
CA PRO A 103 2.19 -13.56 -17.65
C PRO A 103 2.46 -12.06 -17.55
N ILE A 104 3.22 -11.50 -18.50
CA ILE A 104 3.63 -10.08 -18.46
C ILE A 104 2.41 -9.17 -18.38
N GLU A 105 1.37 -9.44 -19.16
CA GLU A 105 0.13 -8.67 -19.23
C GLU A 105 -0.59 -8.62 -17.87
N GLU A 106 -0.62 -9.74 -17.14
CA GLU A 106 -1.18 -9.79 -15.80
C GLU A 106 -0.34 -8.99 -14.80
N ARG A 107 0.99 -9.01 -14.94
CA ARG A 107 1.89 -8.22 -14.10
C ARG A 107 1.70 -6.72 -14.33
N LEU A 108 1.53 -6.29 -15.58
CA LEU A 108 1.33 -4.89 -15.95
C LEU A 108 0.04 -4.30 -15.32
N ALA A 109 -0.98 -5.11 -15.05
CA ALA A 109 -2.22 -4.66 -14.43
C ALA A 109 -2.02 -4.12 -12.99
N TYR A 110 -0.94 -4.54 -12.31
CA TYR A 110 -0.57 -4.10 -10.96
C TYR A 110 0.38 -2.90 -10.94
N ILE A 111 0.68 -2.31 -12.10
CA ILE A 111 1.56 -1.16 -12.24
C ILE A 111 0.71 0.06 -12.61
N ASP A 112 0.90 1.15 -11.86
CA ASP A 112 0.41 2.46 -12.26
C ASP A 112 1.24 2.95 -13.46
N ASP A 113 0.56 3.38 -14.53
CA ASP A 113 1.13 3.70 -15.85
C ASP A 113 2.16 2.64 -16.35
N PRO A 114 1.73 1.53 -16.97
CA PRO A 114 2.64 0.49 -17.46
C PRO A 114 3.42 0.87 -18.74
N SER A 115 3.34 2.11 -19.20
CA SER A 115 3.95 2.56 -20.45
C SER A 115 5.45 2.29 -20.49
N GLY A 116 5.90 1.61 -21.55
CA GLY A 116 7.30 1.23 -21.77
C GLY A 116 7.80 0.03 -20.95
N ILE A 117 7.02 -0.50 -19.99
CA ILE A 117 7.48 -1.60 -19.12
C ILE A 117 7.32 -2.98 -19.77
N GLY A 118 6.23 -3.21 -20.52
CA GLY A 118 5.95 -4.51 -21.15
C GLY A 118 7.09 -5.04 -22.03
N PRO A 119 7.61 -4.25 -22.99
CA PRO A 119 8.76 -4.65 -23.81
C PRO A 119 10.01 -4.98 -22.98
N VAL A 120 10.25 -4.22 -21.91
CA VAL A 120 11.40 -4.43 -21.02
C VAL A 120 11.27 -5.75 -20.26
N LEU A 121 10.09 -6.05 -19.70
CA LEU A 121 9.83 -7.33 -19.03
C LEU A 121 9.95 -8.52 -20.00
N SER A 122 9.56 -8.33 -21.26
CA SER A 122 9.73 -9.34 -22.32
C SER A 122 11.20 -9.59 -22.64
N ALA A 123 11.98 -8.53 -22.82
CA ALA A 123 13.43 -8.63 -23.03
C ALA A 123 14.14 -9.27 -21.83
N LEU A 124 13.74 -8.92 -20.60
CA LEU A 124 14.28 -9.50 -19.38
C LEU A 124 13.98 -11.01 -19.29
N SER A 125 12.78 -11.44 -19.70
CA SER A 125 12.32 -12.84 -19.60
C SER A 125 12.83 -13.75 -20.72
N THR A 126 13.32 -13.19 -21.82
CA THR A 126 13.80 -13.95 -23.00
C THR A 126 15.30 -13.81 -23.25
N GLY A 127 15.95 -12.81 -22.66
CA GLY A 127 17.38 -12.56 -22.81
C GLY A 127 18.26 -13.32 -21.80
N PRO A 128 19.56 -13.01 -21.75
CA PRO A 128 20.52 -13.63 -20.82
C PRO A 128 20.15 -13.47 -19.34
N ALA A 129 19.33 -12.47 -19.01
CA ALA A 129 18.82 -12.20 -17.66
C ALA A 129 17.55 -13.00 -17.29
N ALA A 130 17.03 -13.85 -18.18
CA ALA A 130 15.81 -14.61 -17.95
C ALA A 130 15.81 -15.42 -16.63
N PRO A 131 16.90 -16.10 -16.22
CA PRO A 131 16.93 -16.80 -14.94
C PRO A 131 16.70 -15.87 -13.74
N LEU A 132 17.16 -14.62 -13.82
CA LEU A 132 16.96 -13.60 -12.77
C LEU A 132 15.48 -13.19 -12.71
N ALA A 133 14.88 -12.95 -13.88
CA ALA A 133 13.49 -12.53 -14.03
C ALA A 133 12.49 -13.59 -13.55
N LEU A 134 12.73 -14.85 -13.94
CA LEU A 134 11.80 -15.96 -13.69
C LEU A 134 11.85 -16.44 -12.24
N SER A 135 12.99 -16.25 -11.57
CA SER A 135 13.20 -16.65 -10.18
C SER A 135 12.99 -15.52 -9.16
N SER A 136 12.61 -14.32 -9.60
CA SER A 136 12.41 -13.20 -8.69
C SER A 136 11.17 -13.36 -7.82
N ARG A 137 11.30 -12.93 -6.58
CA ARG A 137 10.25 -12.80 -5.57
C ARG A 137 10.45 -11.51 -4.81
N VAL A 138 9.38 -10.98 -4.24
CA VAL A 138 9.44 -9.79 -3.38
C VAL A 138 8.76 -10.06 -2.05
N ALA A 139 9.34 -9.52 -0.99
CA ALA A 139 8.74 -9.45 0.34
C ALA A 139 8.60 -7.98 0.73
N VAL A 140 7.39 -7.57 1.12
CA VAL A 140 7.14 -6.22 1.63
C VAL A 140 7.43 -6.20 3.14
N ASP A 141 8.37 -5.35 3.54
CA ASP A 141 8.85 -5.25 4.92
C ASP A 141 8.03 -4.24 5.73
N ARG A 142 7.70 -3.09 5.11
CA ARG A 142 6.96 -2.00 5.75
C ARG A 142 6.14 -1.24 4.72
N ILE A 143 4.96 -0.79 5.13
CA ILE A 143 4.10 0.13 4.36
C ILE A 143 3.82 1.32 5.27
N THR A 144 4.04 2.53 4.75
CA THR A 144 3.72 3.80 5.40
C THR A 144 2.77 4.56 4.47
N PHE A 145 1.56 4.86 4.93
CA PHE A 145 0.61 5.67 4.16
C PHE A 145 0.98 7.14 4.30
N GLU A 146 1.21 7.80 3.16
CA GLU A 146 1.49 9.25 3.09
C GLU A 146 0.17 10.03 2.92
N SER A 147 -0.82 9.41 2.25
CA SER A 147 -2.15 9.97 2.00
C SER A 147 -3.18 8.83 1.88
N ALA A 148 -4.45 9.17 1.59
CA ALA A 148 -5.46 8.16 1.27
C ALA A 148 -5.14 7.31 0.03
N ASN A 149 -4.31 7.83 -0.87
CA ASN A 149 -4.03 7.24 -2.17
C ASN A 149 -2.55 6.97 -2.42
N ASP A 150 -1.65 7.32 -1.50
CA ASP A 150 -0.20 7.15 -1.67
C ASP A 150 0.42 6.48 -0.44
N ALA A 151 1.38 5.58 -0.71
CA ALA A 151 2.14 4.90 0.33
C ALA A 151 3.59 4.69 -0.07
N THR A 152 4.50 4.91 0.88
CA THR A 152 5.89 4.48 0.79
C THR A 152 6.00 3.02 1.22
N VAL A 153 6.69 2.20 0.43
CA VAL A 153 6.85 0.77 0.66
C VAL A 153 8.33 0.43 0.79
N ARG A 154 8.71 -0.20 1.90
CA ARG A 154 10.02 -0.83 2.06
C ARG A 154 9.91 -2.31 1.72
N TYR A 155 10.78 -2.82 0.87
CA TYR A 155 10.71 -4.18 0.38
C TYR A 155 12.09 -4.79 0.14
N THR A 156 12.08 -6.11 0.05
CA THR A 156 13.24 -6.94 -0.23
C THR A 156 12.96 -7.76 -1.48
N VAL A 157 13.84 -7.67 -2.48
CA VAL A 157 13.78 -8.49 -3.69
C VAL A 157 14.73 -9.67 -3.54
N THR A 158 14.24 -10.87 -3.79
CA THR A 158 15.04 -12.10 -3.78
C THR A 158 15.06 -12.68 -5.18
N ILE A 159 16.24 -13.09 -5.62
CA ILE A 159 16.45 -13.81 -6.86
C ILE A 159 17.16 -15.11 -6.49
N TYR A 160 16.70 -16.25 -6.99
CA TYR A 160 17.28 -17.54 -6.61
C TYR A 160 18.77 -17.58 -6.97
N GLY A 161 19.61 -17.98 -6.02
CA GLY A 161 21.07 -18.02 -6.19
C GLY A 161 21.81 -16.70 -5.95
N SER A 162 21.11 -15.60 -5.61
CA SER A 162 21.71 -14.31 -5.26
C SER A 162 21.40 -13.90 -3.82
N PRO A 163 22.25 -13.08 -3.16
CA PRO A 163 21.90 -12.44 -1.90
C PRO A 163 20.62 -11.60 -2.03
N PRO A 164 19.72 -11.58 -1.03
CA PRO A 164 18.54 -10.72 -1.07
C PRO A 164 18.92 -9.23 -1.13
N ALA A 165 18.31 -8.51 -2.08
CA ALA A 165 18.40 -7.06 -2.18
C ALA A 165 17.39 -6.42 -1.22
N ALA A 166 17.78 -6.30 0.06
CA ALA A 166 16.93 -5.82 1.14
C ALA A 166 16.94 -4.28 1.28
N GLY A 167 15.90 -3.76 1.94
CA GLY A 167 15.83 -2.34 2.32
C GLY A 167 15.54 -1.37 1.17
N ARG A 168 15.03 -1.88 0.06
CA ARG A 168 14.63 -1.06 -1.08
C ARG A 168 13.42 -0.22 -0.71
N GLN A 169 13.31 0.95 -1.33
CA GLN A 169 12.20 1.88 -1.14
C GLN A 169 11.50 2.13 -2.46
N GLY A 170 10.18 2.12 -2.42
CA GLY A 170 9.31 2.33 -3.56
C GLY A 170 8.00 2.97 -3.13
N LEU A 171 7.12 3.19 -4.10
CA LEU A 171 5.84 3.83 -3.93
C LEU A 171 4.73 2.92 -4.43
N ALA A 172 3.60 2.97 -3.73
CA ALA A 172 2.32 2.46 -4.20
C ALA A 172 1.34 3.63 -4.30
N THR A 173 0.54 3.63 -5.36
CA THR A 173 -0.50 4.64 -5.58
C THR A 173 -1.82 3.95 -5.88
N ARG A 174 -2.91 4.51 -5.39
CA ARG A 174 -4.26 4.01 -5.62
C ARG A 174 -4.84 4.65 -6.88
N VAL A 175 -5.11 3.82 -7.88
CA VAL A 175 -5.61 4.21 -9.21
C VAL A 175 -6.89 3.44 -9.48
N ASP A 176 -7.96 4.14 -9.85
CA ASP A 176 -9.28 3.55 -10.14
C ASP A 176 -9.79 2.63 -9.02
N GLY A 177 -9.48 2.98 -7.77
CA GLY A 177 -9.91 2.24 -6.58
C GLY A 177 -8.99 1.09 -6.15
N ALA A 178 -7.96 0.74 -6.93
CA ALA A 178 -7.03 -0.35 -6.64
C ALA A 178 -5.61 0.17 -6.35
N TRP A 179 -4.93 -0.42 -5.36
CA TRP A 179 -3.51 -0.12 -5.12
C TRP A 179 -2.61 -0.77 -6.15
N LYS A 180 -1.72 0.03 -6.74
CA LYS A 180 -0.74 -0.40 -7.74
C LYS A 180 0.67 0.04 -7.34
N VAL A 181 1.67 -0.67 -7.85
CA VAL A 181 3.07 -0.26 -7.74
C VAL A 181 3.31 0.90 -8.70
N SER A 182 3.96 1.98 -8.27
CA SER A 182 4.20 3.10 -9.17
C SER A 182 5.16 2.73 -10.31
N ARG A 183 4.94 3.30 -11.51
CA ARG A 183 5.89 3.20 -12.63
C ARG A 183 7.31 3.53 -12.20
N ALA A 184 7.48 4.60 -11.43
CA ALA A 184 8.78 5.06 -10.96
C ALA A 184 9.52 3.98 -10.16
N THR A 185 8.80 3.24 -9.31
CA THR A 185 9.36 2.12 -8.55
C THR A 185 9.83 1.03 -9.48
N VAL A 186 8.97 0.54 -10.38
CA VAL A 186 9.33 -0.54 -11.30
C VAL A 186 10.50 -0.14 -12.20
N CYS A 187 10.51 1.10 -12.69
CA CYS A 187 11.56 1.59 -13.57
C CYS A 187 12.89 1.82 -12.85
N ALA A 188 12.88 2.27 -11.59
CA ALA A 188 14.09 2.35 -10.79
C ALA A 188 14.71 0.95 -10.57
N ASP A 189 13.86 -0.06 -10.37
CA ASP A 189 14.29 -1.44 -10.21
C ASP A 189 14.88 -2.03 -11.49
N LEU A 190 14.22 -1.81 -12.62
CA LEU A 190 14.70 -2.22 -13.94
C LEU A 190 16.00 -1.51 -14.31
N ALA A 191 16.15 -0.22 -13.96
CA ALA A 191 17.37 0.53 -14.19
C ALA A 191 18.57 -0.03 -13.41
N GLY A 192 18.35 -0.51 -12.18
CA GLY A 192 19.38 -1.23 -11.41
C GLY A 192 19.85 -2.53 -12.07
N LEU A 193 19.06 -3.08 -13.00
CA LEU A 193 19.41 -4.25 -13.82
C LEU A 193 19.93 -3.85 -15.22
N GLY A 194 20.07 -2.56 -15.51
CA GLY A 194 20.53 -2.05 -16.80
C GLY A 194 19.44 -1.83 -17.86
N PHE A 195 18.16 -1.83 -17.46
CA PHE A 195 17.03 -1.62 -18.38
C PHE A 195 16.34 -0.27 -18.13
N GLY A 196 16.03 0.47 -19.20
CA GLY A 196 15.26 1.72 -19.12
C GLY A 196 13.79 1.51 -19.51
N CYS A 197 12.89 2.19 -18.81
CA CYS A 197 11.50 2.34 -19.26
C CYS A 197 11.40 3.54 -20.20
N THR A 198 11.17 3.31 -21.49
CA THR A 198 10.95 4.36 -22.50
C THR A 198 9.66 4.12 -23.24
#